data_AF-A0A961CI75-F1
#
_entry.id   AF-A0A961CI75-F1
#
_cell.length_a   1.000
_cell.length_b   1.000
_cell.length_c   1.000
_cell.angle_alpha   90.00
_cell.angle_beta   90.00
_cell.angle_gamma   90.00
#
_symmetry.space_group_name_H-M   'P 1'
#
loop_
_entity.id
_entity.type
_entity.pdbx_description
1 polymer ?
#
loop_
_entity_poly.entity_id
_entity_poly.type
_entity_poly.pdbx_seq_one_letter_code
_entity_poly.pdbx_strand_id
1 'polypeptide(L)'
;FERFSSLSGIVVLRRVAPEARADFLAAMRTVQPEFTIVGLGPLPPGAPSYVIEHHVPGALDLPLFPGLDVAAIDSVRTELEWRGARGEAGAGAIQDDPSVRRIAEQLDAPGLTPMLEGFDFFLAVPVDAGGDAGRGETTWVAAPIGGFDEVFARSLEGQPTDVGMDLTVNLTGPAVTDASVRQVARRSDPPGTMADAAFSRELTFQTSGIDWTLTVWSSPTAADPGPVPLLVLGFGLAASALAGAVVLLRGVGRARRAELARLEVDHERVRAQGDVLAAVTEAVALIGDDGVIRAANPAWDRLCGRSPAAPGTETPDVGRPYLEVLAEASDGDLSLLAAAIERVRSGGTARAEMDVALRTDGTRWWCSVRITPMEGPPHGLVLVHRDVTDRRNAERRAERRA
;
A
#
# COMPACT_ATOMS: atom_id res chain seq x y z
N PHE A 1 1.50 16.57 14.74
CA PHE A 1 0.10 16.92 15.05
C PHE A 1 -0.01 18.03 16.07
N GLU A 2 0.70 18.00 17.21
CA GLU A 2 0.62 19.06 18.25
C GLU A 2 0.86 20.50 17.77
N ARG A 3 1.63 20.70 16.69
CA ARG A 3 1.87 22.03 16.09
C ARG A 3 0.80 22.50 15.10
N PHE A 4 -0.14 21.63 14.71
CA PHE A 4 -1.17 21.90 13.71
C PHE A 4 -2.52 21.43 14.26
N SER A 5 -3.15 22.25 15.11
CA SER A 5 -4.40 21.88 15.80
C SER A 5 -5.58 21.63 14.85
N SER A 6 -5.54 22.15 13.62
CA SER A 6 -6.57 21.91 12.61
C SER A 6 -6.39 20.62 11.81
N LEU A 7 -5.25 19.92 11.95
CA LEU A 7 -5.07 18.62 11.32
C LEU A 7 -5.81 17.57 12.15
N SER A 8 -6.96 17.15 11.62
CA SER A 8 -7.84 16.17 12.24
C SER A 8 -7.23 14.76 12.23
N GLY A 9 -6.30 14.50 11.32
CA GLY A 9 -5.54 13.25 11.23
C GLY A 9 -4.79 13.15 9.90
N ILE A 10 -4.19 12.00 9.67
CA ILE A 10 -3.70 11.61 8.34
C ILE A 10 -4.33 10.27 7.99
N VAL A 11 -4.90 10.18 6.79
CA VAL A 11 -5.43 8.94 6.24
C VAL A 11 -4.65 8.55 4.99
N VAL A 12 -4.51 7.25 4.79
CA VAL A 12 -4.03 6.66 3.54
C VAL A 12 -5.22 6.09 2.82
N LEU A 13 -5.53 6.61 1.64
CA LEU A 13 -6.65 6.16 0.81
C LEU A 13 -6.12 5.36 -0.38
N ARG A 14 -6.73 4.22 -0.64
CA ARG A 14 -6.49 3.43 -1.84
C ARG A 14 -7.64 3.63 -2.82
N ARG A 15 -7.31 4.01 -4.06
CA ARG A 15 -8.25 3.89 -5.18
C ARG A 15 -8.36 2.41 -5.55
N VAL A 16 -9.58 1.87 -5.50
CA VAL A 16 -9.86 0.47 -5.84
C VAL A 16 -10.90 0.45 -6.95
N ALA A 17 -10.52 -0.07 -8.12
CA ALA A 17 -11.46 -0.22 -9.23
C ALA A 17 -12.56 -1.24 -8.87
N PRO A 18 -13.79 -1.10 -9.39
CA PRO A 18 -14.89 -2.03 -9.10
C PRO A 18 -14.51 -3.50 -9.31
N GLU A 19 -13.81 -3.80 -10.40
CA GLU A 19 -13.32 -5.12 -10.77
C GLU A 19 -12.22 -5.67 -9.83
N ALA A 20 -11.44 -4.78 -9.21
CA ALA A 20 -10.34 -5.14 -8.31
C ALA A 20 -10.77 -5.23 -6.84
N ARG A 21 -12.03 -4.92 -6.52
CA ARG A 21 -12.53 -4.82 -5.13
C ARG A 21 -12.43 -6.14 -4.37
N ALA A 22 -12.70 -7.26 -5.02
CA ALA A 22 -12.62 -8.58 -4.39
C ALA A 22 -11.18 -8.98 -4.06
N ASP A 23 -10.27 -8.76 -5.00
CA ASP A 23 -8.85 -9.06 -4.84
C ASP A 23 -8.21 -8.17 -3.77
N PHE A 24 -8.53 -6.87 -3.76
CA PHE A 24 -8.12 -5.94 -2.72
C PHE A 24 -8.59 -6.39 -1.33
N LEU A 25 -9.87 -6.77 -1.18
CA LEU A 25 -10.40 -7.25 0.09
C LEU A 25 -9.71 -8.55 0.55
N ALA A 26 -9.46 -9.47 -0.37
CA ALA A 26 -8.74 -10.70 -0.07
C ALA A 26 -7.31 -10.40 0.40
N ALA A 27 -6.59 -9.50 -0.28
CA ALA A 27 -5.26 -9.06 0.10
C ALA A 27 -5.25 -8.42 1.49
N MET A 28 -6.16 -7.49 1.77
CA MET A 28 -6.23 -6.84 3.09
C MET A 28 -6.53 -7.85 4.22
N ARG A 29 -7.34 -8.88 3.96
CA ARG A 29 -7.65 -9.94 4.93
C ARG A 29 -6.50 -10.88 5.25
N THR A 30 -5.48 -10.95 4.40
CA THR A 30 -4.25 -11.69 4.75
C THR A 30 -3.48 -11.00 5.88
N VAL A 31 -3.61 -9.67 5.99
CA VAL A 31 -2.93 -8.85 7.00
C VAL A 31 -3.84 -8.58 8.20
N GLN A 32 -5.12 -8.29 7.96
CA GLN A 32 -6.14 -7.98 8.96
C GLN A 32 -7.39 -8.84 8.69
N PRO A 33 -7.52 -10.03 9.31
CA PRO A 33 -8.60 -10.98 9.01
C PRO A 33 -10.02 -10.41 9.09
N GLU A 34 -10.23 -9.44 9.99
CA GLU A 34 -11.49 -8.72 10.22
C GLU A 34 -11.73 -7.54 9.26
N PHE A 35 -10.81 -7.25 8.34
CA PHE A 35 -10.95 -6.14 7.41
C PHE A 35 -12.21 -6.29 6.54
N THR A 36 -13.00 -5.24 6.51
CA THR A 36 -14.22 -5.13 5.70
C THR A 36 -14.29 -3.75 5.09
N ILE A 37 -14.87 -3.66 3.88
CA ILE A 37 -15.10 -2.37 3.23
C ILE A 37 -16.50 -1.89 3.61
N VAL A 38 -16.58 -0.79 4.34
CA VAL A 38 -17.84 -0.16 4.76
C VAL A 38 -18.04 1.10 3.93
N GLY A 39 -19.04 1.09 3.04
CA GLY A 39 -19.39 2.26 2.24
C GLY A 39 -20.21 3.27 3.03
N LEU A 40 -19.87 4.56 2.93
CA LEU A 40 -20.70 5.64 3.48
C LEU A 40 -22.05 5.80 2.75
N GLY A 41 -22.13 5.37 1.49
CA GLY A 41 -23.34 5.50 0.68
C GLY A 41 -23.22 4.77 -0.65
N PRO A 42 -24.28 4.79 -1.49
CA PRO A 42 -24.26 4.19 -2.81
C PRO A 42 -23.28 4.92 -3.73
N LEU A 43 -22.51 4.14 -4.51
CA LEU A 43 -21.62 4.68 -5.54
C LEU A 43 -22.29 4.65 -6.92
N PRO A 44 -21.97 5.61 -7.82
CA PRO A 44 -22.37 5.51 -9.22
C PRO A 44 -21.86 4.20 -9.86
N PRO A 45 -22.60 3.61 -10.81
CA PRO A 45 -22.14 2.40 -11.50
C PRO A 45 -20.77 2.62 -12.15
N GLY A 46 -19.82 1.72 -11.86
CA GLY A 46 -18.46 1.79 -12.39
C GLY A 46 -17.53 2.78 -11.67
N ALA A 47 -18.02 3.52 -10.67
CA ALA A 47 -17.16 4.41 -9.88
C ALA A 47 -16.20 3.60 -9.00
N PRO A 48 -14.92 3.99 -8.91
CA PRO A 48 -13.95 3.39 -8.00
C PRO A 48 -14.32 3.69 -6.54
N SER A 49 -13.88 2.80 -5.65
CA SER A 49 -13.86 3.02 -4.21
C SER A 49 -12.60 3.79 -3.79
N TYR A 50 -12.72 4.55 -2.69
CA TYR A 50 -11.61 5.23 -2.04
C TYR A 50 -11.58 4.76 -0.58
N VAL A 51 -10.84 3.68 -0.33
CA VAL A 51 -10.86 2.97 0.95
C VAL A 51 -9.72 3.44 1.83
N ILE A 52 -10.02 3.77 3.09
CA ILE A 52 -8.99 4.07 4.09
C ILE A 52 -8.25 2.76 4.43
N GLU A 53 -6.95 2.69 4.13
CA GLU A 53 -6.10 1.58 4.55
C GLU A 53 -5.52 1.80 5.94
N HIS A 54 -5.19 3.06 6.22
CA HIS A 54 -4.54 3.45 7.45
C HIS A 54 -5.03 4.81 7.89
N HIS A 55 -5.21 4.98 9.20
CA HIS A 55 -5.57 6.25 9.80
C HIS A 55 -4.65 6.48 11.00
N VAL A 56 -3.99 7.64 10.99
CA VAL A 56 -3.27 8.19 12.13
C VAL A 56 -4.17 9.26 12.74
N PRO A 57 -4.76 9.02 13.92
CA PRO A 57 -5.64 9.98 14.57
C PRO A 57 -4.88 11.28 14.88
N GLY A 58 -5.56 12.40 14.69
CA GLY A 58 -5.05 13.74 14.98
C GLY A 58 -5.71 14.35 16.21
N ALA A 59 -5.88 15.67 16.18
CA ALA A 59 -6.44 16.43 17.31
C ALA A 59 -7.96 16.26 17.45
N LEU A 60 -8.64 15.83 16.39
CA LEU A 60 -10.08 15.60 16.39
C LEU A 60 -10.34 14.09 16.55
N ASP A 61 -11.18 13.76 17.53
CA ASP A 61 -11.57 12.37 17.82
C ASP A 61 -12.63 11.93 16.81
N LEU A 62 -12.16 11.38 15.70
CA LEU A 62 -12.99 11.02 14.56
C LEU A 62 -12.96 9.51 14.32
N PRO A 63 -14.12 8.87 14.08
CA PRO A 63 -14.22 7.46 13.77
C PRO A 63 -13.86 7.18 12.30
N LEU A 64 -12.73 7.71 11.83
CA LEU A 64 -12.11 7.23 10.60
C LEU A 64 -11.41 5.91 10.95
N PHE A 65 -11.78 4.83 10.28
CA PHE A 65 -11.21 3.50 10.53
C PHE A 65 -10.77 2.84 9.21
N PRO A 66 -9.74 1.98 9.27
CA PRO A 66 -9.37 1.14 8.13
C PRO A 66 -10.57 0.35 7.60
N GLY A 67 -10.83 0.45 6.31
CA GLY A 67 -11.97 -0.18 5.64
C GLY A 67 -13.11 0.78 5.29
N LEU A 68 -13.15 1.99 5.84
CA LEU A 68 -14.15 2.98 5.46
C LEU A 68 -13.93 3.45 4.01
N ASP A 69 -14.96 3.35 3.17
CA ASP A 69 -14.97 3.82 1.78
C ASP A 69 -15.67 5.19 1.69
N VAL A 70 -14.87 6.21 1.37
CA VAL A 70 -15.29 7.61 1.32
C VAL A 70 -15.70 8.07 -0.09
N ALA A 71 -15.73 7.16 -1.08
CA ALA A 71 -16.07 7.50 -2.46
C ALA A 71 -17.51 8.01 -2.67
N ALA A 72 -18.39 7.80 -1.68
CA ALA A 72 -19.76 8.34 -1.71
C ALA A 72 -19.80 9.86 -1.50
N ILE A 73 -18.72 10.46 -0.99
CA ILE A 73 -18.57 11.90 -0.88
C ILE A 73 -18.12 12.44 -2.25
N ASP A 74 -19.00 13.16 -2.94
CA ASP A 74 -18.83 13.54 -4.34
C ASP A 74 -17.62 14.46 -4.56
N SER A 75 -17.38 15.42 -3.66
CA SER A 75 -16.21 16.30 -3.65
C SER A 75 -14.90 15.51 -3.53
N VAL A 76 -14.84 14.55 -2.61
CA VAL A 76 -13.68 13.68 -2.40
C VAL A 76 -13.41 12.85 -3.66
N ARG A 77 -14.42 12.11 -4.13
CA ARG A 77 -14.28 11.24 -5.31
C ARG A 77 -13.84 12.04 -6.54
N THR A 78 -14.53 13.14 -6.83
CA THR A 78 -14.29 13.94 -8.03
C THR A 78 -12.89 14.55 -8.03
N GLU A 79 -12.44 15.10 -6.90
CA GLU A 79 -11.11 15.70 -6.80
C GLU A 79 -10.00 14.65 -6.92
N LEU A 80 -10.13 13.52 -6.20
CA LEU A 80 -9.14 12.45 -6.25
C LEU A 80 -9.07 11.80 -7.64
N GLU A 81 -10.19 11.58 -8.33
CA GLU A 81 -10.18 11.05 -9.69
C GLU A 81 -9.48 12.02 -10.66
N TRP A 82 -9.85 13.30 -10.61
CA TRP A 82 -9.35 14.30 -11.54
C TRP A 82 -7.86 14.60 -11.33
N ARG A 83 -7.42 14.75 -10.09
CA ARG A 83 -6.02 15.02 -9.73
C ARG A 83 -5.15 13.77 -9.83
N GLY A 84 -5.72 12.60 -9.52
CA GLY A 84 -5.02 11.31 -9.58
C GLY A 84 -4.52 10.97 -10.95
N ALA A 85 -5.33 11.23 -11.97
CA ALA A 85 -4.95 11.06 -13.37
C ALA A 85 -3.74 11.93 -13.79
N ARG A 86 -3.43 13.01 -13.05
CA ARG A 86 -2.28 13.90 -13.30
C ARG A 86 -1.15 13.75 -12.30
N GLY A 87 -1.33 12.94 -11.26
CA GLY A 87 -0.37 12.86 -10.18
C GLY A 87 -0.22 14.16 -9.38
N GLU A 88 -1.26 14.98 -9.35
CA GLU A 88 -1.27 16.28 -8.69
C GLU A 88 -1.85 16.18 -7.27
N ALA A 89 -1.44 17.09 -6.39
CA ALA A 89 -2.12 17.27 -5.12
C ALA A 89 -3.50 17.89 -5.34
N GLY A 90 -4.47 17.49 -4.52
CA GLY A 90 -5.84 18.00 -4.56
C GLY A 90 -6.30 18.53 -3.21
N ALA A 91 -7.34 19.34 -3.25
CA ALA A 91 -8.08 19.76 -2.06
C ALA A 91 -9.57 19.74 -2.37
N GLY A 92 -10.44 19.54 -1.38
CA GLY A 92 -11.88 19.57 -1.60
C GLY A 92 -12.64 19.92 -0.34
N ALA A 93 -13.77 20.62 -0.50
CA ALA A 93 -14.67 21.00 0.58
C ALA A 93 -15.51 19.79 1.03
N ILE A 94 -15.71 19.63 2.34
CA ILE A 94 -16.56 18.56 2.89
C ILE A 94 -17.84 19.13 3.50
N GLN A 95 -17.73 20.27 4.20
CA GLN A 95 -18.81 20.84 5.01
C GLN A 95 -20.11 21.10 4.24
N ASP A 96 -20.00 21.60 3.01
CA ASP A 96 -21.14 21.98 2.17
C ASP A 96 -21.46 20.98 1.06
N ASP A 97 -20.84 19.79 1.09
CA ASP A 97 -21.11 18.76 0.09
C ASP A 97 -22.53 18.19 0.25
N PRO A 98 -23.41 18.31 -0.76
CA PRO A 98 -24.77 17.77 -0.68
C PRO A 98 -24.81 16.24 -0.48
N SER A 99 -23.77 15.52 -0.89
CA SER A 99 -23.65 14.08 -0.66
C SER A 99 -23.46 13.74 0.81
N VAL A 100 -22.74 14.56 1.58
CA VAL A 100 -22.55 14.40 3.03
C VAL A 100 -23.89 14.46 3.76
N ARG A 101 -24.73 15.47 3.43
CA ARG A 101 -26.08 15.58 4.03
C ARG A 101 -26.96 14.38 3.69
N ARG A 102 -26.98 13.96 2.42
CA ARG A 102 -27.71 12.76 1.97
C ARG A 102 -27.25 11.50 2.71
N ILE A 103 -25.95 11.32 2.87
CA ILE A 103 -25.36 10.17 3.59
C ILE A 103 -25.82 10.18 5.06
N ALA A 104 -25.75 11.33 5.73
CA ALA A 104 -26.15 11.45 7.12
C ALA A 104 -27.65 11.17 7.33
N GLU A 105 -28.51 11.65 6.42
CA GLU A 105 -29.94 11.35 6.40
C GLU A 105 -30.22 9.85 6.17
N GLN A 106 -29.48 9.20 5.26
CA GLN A 106 -29.66 7.79 4.91
C GLN A 106 -29.21 6.83 6.01
N LEU A 107 -28.13 7.17 6.73
CA LEU A 107 -27.57 6.31 7.77
C LEU A 107 -28.33 6.39 9.10
N ASP A 108 -29.35 7.28 9.22
CA ASP A 108 -30.06 7.58 10.47
C ASP A 108 -29.10 7.74 11.66
N ALA A 109 -27.96 8.38 11.37
CA ALA A 109 -26.83 8.52 12.26
C ALA A 109 -26.72 9.99 12.67
N PRO A 110 -27.51 10.47 13.65
CA PRO A 110 -27.53 11.88 14.04
C PRO A 110 -26.19 12.37 14.57
N GLY A 111 -25.26 11.48 14.93
CA GLY A 111 -23.88 11.83 15.29
C GLY A 111 -22.93 12.03 14.09
N LEU A 112 -23.32 11.59 12.89
CA LEU A 112 -22.50 11.70 11.68
C LEU A 112 -22.51 13.13 11.12
N THR A 113 -23.66 13.84 11.18
CA THR A 113 -23.75 15.23 10.70
C THR A 113 -22.82 16.16 11.47
N PRO A 114 -22.87 16.23 12.82
CA PRO A 114 -21.98 17.12 13.59
C PRO A 114 -20.50 16.72 13.43
N MET A 115 -20.23 15.43 13.21
CA MET A 115 -18.89 14.92 12.97
C MET A 115 -18.35 15.37 11.61
N LEU A 116 -19.18 15.31 10.56
CA LEU A 116 -18.80 15.73 9.21
C LEU A 116 -18.77 17.26 9.07
N GLU A 117 -19.64 17.97 9.79
CA GLU A 117 -19.60 19.44 9.96
C GLU A 117 -18.31 19.91 10.66
N GLY A 118 -17.64 19.02 11.42
CA GLY A 118 -16.33 19.28 12.00
C GLY A 118 -15.19 19.30 10.98
N PHE A 119 -15.43 18.91 9.73
CA PHE A 119 -14.46 19.03 8.63
C PHE A 119 -14.80 20.20 7.73
N ASP A 120 -13.86 21.12 7.60
CA ASP A 120 -13.97 22.21 6.64
C ASP A 120 -13.64 21.65 5.24
N PHE A 121 -12.46 21.06 5.10
CA PHE A 121 -11.94 20.52 3.84
C PHE A 121 -10.89 19.43 4.04
N PHE A 122 -10.42 18.82 2.95
CA PHE A 122 -9.28 17.92 2.99
C PHE A 122 -8.18 18.35 2.01
N LEU A 123 -6.95 17.96 2.30
CA LEU A 123 -5.82 17.98 1.36
C LEU A 123 -5.42 16.55 1.04
N ALA A 124 -5.12 16.24 -0.21
CA ALA A 124 -4.67 14.91 -0.62
C ALA A 124 -3.49 15.00 -1.58
N VAL A 125 -2.52 14.10 -1.39
CA VAL A 125 -1.34 13.99 -2.26
C VAL A 125 -1.20 12.54 -2.75
N PRO A 126 -1.04 12.31 -4.06
CA PRO A 126 -0.86 10.97 -4.58
C PRO A 126 0.55 10.49 -4.28
N VAL A 127 0.67 9.21 -3.91
CA VAL A 127 1.94 8.57 -3.58
C VAL A 127 2.65 8.06 -4.84
N ASP A 128 1.88 7.51 -5.79
CA ASP A 128 2.38 6.70 -6.91
C ASP A 128 2.31 7.40 -8.28
N ALA A 129 2.32 8.74 -8.27
CA ALA A 129 2.15 9.63 -9.43
C ALA A 129 3.19 9.49 -10.58
N GLY A 130 4.13 8.56 -10.51
CA GLY A 130 5.20 8.44 -11.52
C GLY A 130 5.57 6.99 -11.79
N GLY A 131 4.98 6.40 -12.82
CA GLY A 131 5.47 5.14 -13.39
C GLY A 131 4.48 4.41 -14.27
N ASP A 132 3.25 4.21 -13.80
CA ASP A 132 2.27 3.38 -14.51
C ASP A 132 0.83 3.73 -14.11
N ALA A 133 0.48 5.02 -14.20
CA ALA A 133 -0.85 5.56 -13.85
C ALA A 133 -2.02 4.90 -14.63
N GLY A 134 -1.72 4.01 -15.60
CA GLY A 134 -2.69 3.22 -16.34
C GLY A 134 -3.26 2.01 -15.60
N ARG A 135 -2.66 1.57 -14.47
CA ARG A 135 -3.13 0.38 -13.73
C ARG A 135 -4.21 0.64 -12.67
N GLY A 136 -4.69 1.86 -12.51
CA GLY A 136 -5.90 2.15 -11.73
C GLY A 136 -5.78 2.12 -10.20
N GLU A 137 -4.61 1.82 -9.64
CA GLU A 137 -4.39 1.74 -8.19
C GLU A 137 -3.56 2.93 -7.69
N THR A 138 -4.19 4.09 -7.57
CA THR A 138 -3.54 5.28 -6.99
C THR A 138 -3.69 5.27 -5.46
N THR A 139 -2.58 5.30 -4.74
CA THR A 139 -2.58 5.58 -3.29
C THR A 139 -2.52 7.07 -3.03
N TRP A 140 -3.25 7.53 -2.04
CA TRP A 140 -3.26 8.90 -1.57
C TRP A 140 -2.89 8.97 -0.10
N VAL A 141 -2.15 10.00 0.28
CA VAL A 141 -2.07 10.44 1.67
C VAL A 141 -2.90 11.70 1.76
N ALA A 142 -3.96 11.66 2.55
CA ALA A 142 -4.85 12.78 2.76
C ALA A 142 -4.86 13.22 4.23
N ALA A 143 -5.10 14.50 4.45
CA ALA A 143 -5.36 15.09 5.75
C ALA A 143 -6.71 15.80 5.70
N PRO A 144 -7.72 15.30 6.42
CA PRO A 144 -8.86 16.13 6.73
C PRO A 144 -8.45 17.27 7.66
N ILE A 145 -9.02 18.44 7.42
CA ILE A 145 -8.78 19.68 8.15
C ILE A 145 -10.12 20.14 8.73
N GLY A 146 -10.11 20.40 10.02
CA GLY A 146 -11.26 20.88 10.78
C GLY A 146 -10.89 22.02 11.70
N GLY A 147 -11.90 22.74 12.21
CA GLY A 147 -11.71 23.86 13.12
C GLY A 147 -10.86 24.99 12.52
N PHE A 148 -10.91 25.16 11.19
CA PHE A 148 -10.16 26.21 10.50
C PHE A 148 -10.57 27.60 11.00
N ASP A 149 -11.84 27.77 11.36
CA ASP A 149 -12.37 28.96 12.01
C ASP A 149 -11.63 29.31 13.30
N GLU A 150 -11.27 28.32 14.12
CA GLU A 150 -10.52 28.53 15.37
C GLU A 150 -9.06 28.88 15.11
N VAL A 151 -8.41 28.20 14.16
CA VAL A 151 -7.02 28.51 13.78
C VAL A 151 -6.92 29.94 13.27
N PHE A 152 -7.90 30.37 12.50
CA PHE A 152 -7.97 31.73 12.03
C PHE A 152 -8.37 32.72 13.14
N ALA A 153 -9.34 32.38 14.00
CA ALA A 153 -9.71 33.21 15.15
C ALA A 153 -8.49 33.53 16.03
N ARG A 154 -7.66 32.53 16.31
CA ARG A 154 -6.39 32.71 17.03
C ARG A 154 -5.39 33.58 16.27
N SER A 155 -5.36 33.46 14.94
CA SER A 155 -4.50 34.30 14.09
C SER A 155 -4.93 35.76 14.07
N LEU A 156 -6.21 36.04 14.37
CA LEU A 156 -6.79 37.37 14.54
C LEU A 156 -6.96 37.79 16.01
N GLU A 157 -6.44 37.02 16.97
CA GLU A 157 -6.57 37.36 18.38
C GLU A 157 -5.88 38.70 18.67
N GLY A 158 -6.62 39.65 19.25
CA GLY A 158 -6.15 41.03 19.45
C GLY A 158 -6.39 41.98 18.28
N GLN A 159 -7.15 41.57 17.25
CA GLN A 159 -7.56 42.38 16.11
C GLN A 159 -9.07 42.71 16.13
N PRO A 160 -9.54 43.66 15.28
CA PRO A 160 -10.96 44.01 15.20
C PRO A 160 -11.85 42.80 14.87
N THR A 161 -12.94 42.63 15.60
CA THR A 161 -13.88 41.49 15.47
C THR A 161 -14.90 41.67 14.35
N ASP A 162 -14.73 42.65 13.47
CA ASP A 162 -15.69 43.10 12.47
C ASP A 162 -15.28 42.72 11.04
N VAL A 163 -14.58 41.59 10.89
CA VAL A 163 -14.07 41.07 9.61
C VAL A 163 -14.53 39.63 9.44
N GLY A 164 -15.08 39.32 8.26
CA GLY A 164 -15.40 37.96 7.81
C GLY A 164 -14.55 37.55 6.63
N MET A 165 -14.67 36.27 6.28
CA MET A 165 -13.78 35.66 5.30
C MET A 165 -14.40 34.44 4.63
N ASP A 166 -13.87 34.16 3.44
CA ASP A 166 -14.22 33.04 2.59
C ASP A 166 -12.92 32.53 1.98
N LEU A 167 -12.54 31.32 2.34
CA LEU A 167 -11.46 30.60 1.68
C LEU A 167 -12.09 29.66 0.66
N THR A 168 -11.75 29.90 -0.59
CA THR A 168 -12.16 29.10 -1.73
C THR A 168 -10.94 28.42 -2.33
N VAL A 169 -11.04 27.13 -2.63
CA VAL A 169 -10.10 26.47 -3.53
C VAL A 169 -10.65 26.59 -4.93
N ASN A 170 -9.84 27.11 -5.84
CA ASN A 170 -10.16 27.04 -7.26
C ASN A 170 -9.93 25.61 -7.76
N LEU A 171 -10.98 24.79 -7.63
CA LEU A 171 -11.04 23.47 -8.25
C LEU A 171 -11.23 23.65 -9.75
N THR A 172 -10.12 23.68 -10.48
CA THR A 172 -10.13 23.68 -11.94
C THR A 172 -10.36 22.25 -12.43
N GLY A 173 -11.62 21.88 -12.69
CA GLY A 173 -12.00 20.60 -13.28
C GLY A 173 -13.38 20.66 -13.95
N PRO A 174 -13.61 19.87 -15.03
CA PRO A 174 -14.84 19.88 -15.82
C PRO A 174 -16.07 19.36 -15.05
N ALA A 175 -15.85 18.71 -13.92
CA ALA A 175 -16.89 18.16 -13.06
C ALA A 175 -17.29 19.08 -11.89
N VAL A 176 -16.57 20.19 -11.65
CA VAL A 176 -16.87 21.12 -10.55
C VAL A 176 -17.50 22.38 -11.11
N THR A 177 -18.80 22.29 -11.44
CA THR A 177 -19.61 23.42 -11.88
C THR A 177 -20.28 24.16 -10.72
N ASP A 178 -20.42 23.51 -9.56
CA ASP A 178 -21.05 24.08 -8.38
C ASP A 178 -20.03 24.89 -7.56
N ALA A 179 -20.40 26.13 -7.23
CA ALA A 179 -19.58 27.03 -6.42
C ALA A 179 -19.45 26.54 -4.96
N SER A 180 -20.45 25.81 -4.44
CA SER A 180 -20.43 25.26 -3.08
C SER A 180 -19.29 24.24 -2.87
N VAL A 181 -18.88 23.54 -3.93
CA VAL A 181 -17.80 22.55 -3.86
C VAL A 181 -16.41 23.21 -3.85
N ARG A 182 -16.32 24.47 -4.30
CA ARG A 182 -15.07 25.26 -4.32
C ARG A 182 -14.83 25.98 -3.00
N GLN A 183 -15.89 26.32 -2.27
CA GLN A 183 -15.81 26.99 -0.97
C GLN A 183 -15.40 25.98 0.10
N VAL A 184 -14.15 26.09 0.59
CA VAL A 184 -13.55 25.09 1.50
C VAL A 184 -13.62 25.51 2.97
N ALA A 185 -13.76 26.80 3.25
CA ALA A 185 -14.04 27.30 4.58
C ALA A 185 -14.69 28.68 4.46
N ARG A 186 -15.75 28.94 5.23
CA ARG A 186 -16.42 30.24 5.25
C ARG A 186 -16.73 30.64 6.67
N ARG A 187 -16.29 31.84 7.07
CA ARG A 187 -16.68 32.46 8.33
C ARG A 187 -17.40 33.77 8.08
N SER A 188 -18.65 33.81 8.50
CA SER A 188 -19.54 34.96 8.29
C SER A 188 -20.00 35.61 9.59
N ASP A 189 -19.31 35.41 10.72
CA ASP A 189 -19.81 35.88 12.02
C ASP A 189 -18.85 36.80 12.82
N PRO A 190 -19.22 38.08 13.07
CA PRO A 190 -20.23 38.85 12.34
C PRO A 190 -19.57 39.55 11.16
N PRO A 191 -19.98 39.26 9.92
CA PRO A 191 -20.37 40.42 9.11
C PRO A 191 -21.59 40.13 8.26
N GLY A 192 -22.26 41.22 7.85
CA GLY A 192 -23.31 41.18 6.84
C GLY A 192 -22.83 40.60 5.50
N THR A 193 -23.66 40.75 4.47
CA THR A 193 -23.30 40.19 3.17
C THR A 193 -22.02 40.87 2.64
N MET A 194 -21.20 40.14 1.87
CA MET A 194 -20.02 40.73 1.21
C MET A 194 -20.38 41.97 0.36
N ALA A 195 -21.64 42.07 -0.09
CA ALA A 195 -22.17 43.23 -0.81
C ALA A 195 -22.29 44.49 0.05
N ASP A 196 -22.44 44.34 1.36
CA ASP A 196 -22.58 45.45 2.31
C ASP A 196 -21.26 45.80 3.01
N ALA A 197 -20.16 45.13 2.65
CA ALA A 197 -18.88 45.30 3.32
C ALA A 197 -18.28 46.69 3.04
N ALA A 198 -17.78 47.36 4.09
CA ALA A 198 -17.06 48.62 3.91
C ALA A 198 -15.78 48.44 3.06
N PHE A 199 -15.17 47.25 3.13
CA PHE A 199 -14.17 46.80 2.16
C PHE A 199 -14.24 45.28 1.93
N SER A 200 -13.81 44.85 0.74
CA SER A 200 -13.53 43.45 0.42
C SER A 200 -12.20 43.35 -0.33
N ARG A 201 -11.44 42.28 -0.05
CA ARG A 201 -10.19 41.97 -0.74
C ARG A 201 -10.11 40.51 -1.10
N GLU A 202 -9.67 40.26 -2.31
CA GLU A 202 -9.41 38.92 -2.83
C GLU A 202 -7.90 38.72 -2.98
N LEU A 203 -7.42 37.56 -2.55
CA LEU A 203 -6.03 37.17 -2.68
C LEU A 203 -5.93 35.76 -3.24
N THR A 204 -5.24 35.62 -4.36
CA THR A 204 -4.95 34.32 -4.96
C THR A 204 -3.51 33.91 -4.65
N PHE A 205 -3.31 32.67 -4.21
CA PHE A 205 -1.99 32.10 -4.00
C PHE A 205 -1.97 30.61 -4.36
N GLN A 206 -0.79 30.10 -4.71
CA GLN A 206 -0.63 28.70 -5.11
C GLN A 206 0.18 27.92 -4.08
N THR A 207 -0.32 26.77 -3.65
CA THR A 207 0.45 25.82 -2.84
C THR A 207 0.49 24.47 -3.53
N SER A 208 1.67 24.04 -3.98
CA SER A 208 1.87 22.68 -4.50
C SER A 208 0.98 22.28 -5.70
N GLY A 209 0.62 23.25 -6.54
CA GLY A 209 -0.26 23.05 -7.71
C GLY A 209 -1.74 23.26 -7.44
N ILE A 210 -2.11 23.61 -6.20
CA ILE A 210 -3.47 23.96 -5.82
C ILE A 210 -3.57 25.48 -5.74
N ASP A 211 -4.54 26.06 -6.45
CA ASP A 211 -4.83 27.49 -6.46
C ASP A 211 -5.88 27.80 -5.40
N TRP A 212 -5.54 28.71 -4.50
CA TRP A 212 -6.38 29.16 -3.39
C TRP A 212 -6.76 30.60 -3.62
N THR A 213 -8.01 30.93 -3.37
CA THR A 213 -8.52 32.29 -3.30
C THR A 213 -9.05 32.53 -1.90
N LEU A 214 -8.41 33.44 -1.17
CA LEU A 214 -8.89 33.92 0.10
C LEU A 214 -9.54 35.29 -0.11
N THR A 215 -10.83 35.37 0.20
CA THR A 215 -11.60 36.61 0.21
C THR A 215 -11.84 37.04 1.64
N VAL A 216 -11.53 38.30 1.96
CA VAL A 216 -11.73 38.88 3.30
C VAL A 216 -12.57 40.13 3.14
N TRP A 217 -13.64 40.26 3.92
CA TRP A 217 -14.53 41.42 3.89
C TRP A 217 -14.85 41.93 5.29
N SER A 218 -15.13 43.22 5.42
CA SER A 218 -15.47 43.83 6.71
C SER A 218 -16.97 43.89 6.96
N SER A 219 -17.34 44.26 8.18
CA SER A 219 -18.67 44.75 8.49
C SER A 219 -18.96 46.06 7.75
N PRO A 220 -20.25 46.43 7.59
CA PRO A 220 -20.63 47.69 6.93
C PRO A 220 -20.16 48.95 7.68
N THR A 221 -19.92 48.83 8.99
CA THR A 221 -19.56 49.95 9.89
C THR A 221 -18.08 49.97 10.27
N ALA A 222 -17.27 49.09 9.69
CA ALA A 222 -15.85 48.99 10.00
C ALA A 222 -15.12 50.29 9.65
N ALA A 223 -14.35 50.84 10.61
CA ALA A 223 -13.43 51.93 10.31
C ALA A 223 -12.24 51.37 9.53
N ASP A 224 -11.88 51.96 8.39
CA ASP A 224 -10.76 51.50 7.53
C ASP A 224 -9.47 51.36 8.36
N PRO A 225 -9.01 50.14 8.69
CA PRO A 225 -7.89 49.93 9.60
C PRO A 225 -6.53 50.19 8.94
N GLY A 226 -6.51 50.59 7.67
CA GLY A 226 -5.29 50.66 6.87
C GLY A 226 -4.87 49.27 6.34
N PRO A 227 -4.22 49.21 5.16
CA PRO A 227 -4.45 48.10 4.24
C PRO A 227 -3.61 46.81 4.42
N VAL A 228 -2.82 46.62 5.48
CA VAL A 228 -1.69 45.65 5.40
C VAL A 228 -1.49 44.68 6.59
N PRO A 229 -1.47 45.09 7.87
CA PRO A 229 -0.95 44.21 8.93
C PRO A 229 -1.82 42.97 9.19
N LEU A 230 -3.14 43.16 9.13
CA LEU A 230 -4.17 42.14 9.34
C LEU A 230 -4.17 41.04 8.28
N LEU A 231 -4.13 41.46 7.01
CA LEU A 231 -4.08 40.54 5.87
C LEU A 231 -2.78 39.75 5.88
N VAL A 232 -1.64 40.37 6.18
CA VAL A 232 -0.34 39.69 6.18
C VAL A 232 -0.23 38.63 7.30
N LEU A 233 -0.77 38.89 8.49
CA LEU A 233 -0.73 37.93 9.61
C LEU A 233 -1.65 36.73 9.39
N GLY A 234 -2.91 36.96 9.02
CA GLY A 234 -3.85 35.88 8.71
C GLY A 234 -3.43 35.06 7.48
N PHE A 235 -2.98 35.74 6.43
CA PHE A 235 -2.44 35.11 5.21
C PHE A 235 -1.21 34.26 5.51
N GLY A 236 -0.24 34.82 6.23
CA GLY A 236 1.02 34.16 6.52
C GLY A 236 0.80 32.86 7.28
N LEU A 237 -0.10 32.87 8.27
CA LEU A 237 -0.42 31.68 9.06
C LEU A 237 -1.19 30.63 8.26
N ALA A 238 -2.26 31.01 7.56
CA ALA A 238 -3.03 30.06 6.76
C ALA A 238 -2.20 29.43 5.62
N ALA A 239 -1.48 30.24 4.86
CA ALA A 239 -0.63 29.76 3.77
C ALA A 239 0.52 28.90 4.30
N SER A 240 1.13 29.26 5.44
CA SER A 240 2.18 28.45 6.05
C SER A 240 1.66 27.12 6.60
N ALA A 241 0.45 27.11 7.17
CA ALA A 241 -0.19 25.89 7.66
C ALA A 241 -0.51 24.94 6.51
N LEU A 242 -1.09 25.45 5.42
CA LEU A 242 -1.38 24.67 4.21
C LEU A 242 -0.10 24.14 3.56
N ALA A 243 0.93 24.99 3.41
CA ALA A 243 2.23 24.57 2.87
C ALA A 243 2.89 23.51 3.77
N GLY A 244 2.87 23.70 5.09
CA GLY A 244 3.39 22.75 6.07
C GLY A 244 2.67 21.40 6.02
N ALA A 245 1.34 21.41 5.92
CA ALA A 245 0.53 20.21 5.77
C ALA A 245 0.89 19.46 4.48
N VAL A 246 0.99 20.13 3.33
CA VAL A 246 1.38 19.47 2.08
C VAL A 246 2.80 18.90 2.13
N VAL A 247 3.74 19.63 2.75
CA VAL A 247 5.11 19.11 2.95
C VAL A 247 5.11 17.87 3.83
N LEU A 248 4.34 17.87 4.91
CA LEU A 248 4.16 16.71 5.79
C LEU A 248 3.59 15.52 5.01
N LEU A 249 2.51 15.74 4.25
CA LEU A 249 1.87 14.70 3.43
C LEU A 249 2.82 14.14 2.38
N ARG A 250 3.61 14.98 1.72
CA ARG A 250 4.66 14.53 0.79
C ARG A 250 5.78 13.77 1.50
N GLY A 251 6.16 14.18 2.70
CA GLY A 251 7.14 13.47 3.52
C GLY A 251 6.67 12.06 3.87
N VAL A 252 5.43 11.93 4.34
CA VAL A 252 4.79 10.64 4.64
C VAL A 252 4.66 9.79 3.37
N GLY A 253 4.24 10.38 2.25
CA GLY A 253 4.17 9.68 0.96
C GLY A 253 5.54 9.18 0.47
N ARG A 254 6.62 9.93 0.71
CA ARG A 254 7.99 9.48 0.39
C ARG A 254 8.46 8.36 1.32
N ALA A 255 8.19 8.49 2.61
CA ALA A 255 8.56 7.46 3.59
C ALA A 255 7.84 6.14 3.28
N ARG A 256 6.57 6.20 2.89
CA ARG A 256 5.80 5.01 2.52
C ARG A 256 6.29 4.37 1.23
N ARG A 257 6.66 5.15 0.22
CA ARG A 257 7.37 4.63 -0.97
C ARG A 257 8.65 3.89 -0.61
N ALA A 258 9.43 4.43 0.32
CA ALA A 258 10.65 3.79 0.78
C ALA A 258 10.39 2.49 1.55
N GLU A 259 9.26 2.39 2.26
CA GLU A 259 8.85 1.18 2.99
C GLU A 259 8.29 0.10 2.05
N LEU A 260 7.44 0.48 1.09
CA LEU A 260 6.91 -0.44 0.08
C LEU A 260 8.03 -0.97 -0.82
N ALA A 261 8.97 -0.12 -1.25
CA ALA A 261 10.14 -0.56 -1.99
C ALA A 261 11.03 -1.53 -1.18
N ARG A 262 11.07 -1.42 0.15
CA ARG A 262 11.80 -2.38 1.01
C ARG A 262 11.11 -3.75 1.04
N LEU A 263 9.79 -3.77 1.02
CA LEU A 263 9.01 -5.02 0.97
C LEU A 263 9.07 -5.69 -0.41
N GLU A 264 9.11 -4.91 -1.49
CA GLU A 264 9.32 -5.43 -2.85
C GLU A 264 10.71 -6.07 -3.04
N VAL A 265 11.76 -5.50 -2.42
CA VAL A 265 13.11 -6.08 -2.41
C VAL A 265 13.16 -7.42 -1.68
N ASP A 266 12.31 -7.65 -0.67
CA ASP A 266 12.21 -8.96 -0.01
C ASP A 266 11.54 -10.02 -0.92
N HIS A 267 10.58 -9.64 -1.76
CA HIS A 267 10.02 -10.54 -2.78
C HIS A 267 10.99 -10.81 -3.93
N GLU A 268 11.83 -9.83 -4.31
CA GLU A 268 12.94 -10.05 -5.25
C GLU A 268 13.98 -11.01 -4.70
N ARG A 269 14.23 -11.04 -3.38
CA ARG A 269 15.13 -12.03 -2.76
C ARG A 269 14.60 -13.46 -2.90
N VAL A 270 13.30 -13.66 -2.73
CA VAL A 270 12.66 -14.98 -2.91
C VAL A 270 12.68 -15.42 -4.37
N ARG A 271 12.43 -14.49 -5.32
CA ARG A 271 12.54 -14.78 -6.76
C ARG A 271 13.99 -15.01 -7.22
N ALA A 272 14.94 -14.22 -6.75
CA ALA A 272 16.36 -14.40 -7.05
C ALA A 272 16.89 -15.72 -6.50
N GLN A 273 16.42 -16.19 -5.34
CA GLN A 273 16.72 -17.54 -4.83
C GLN A 273 16.14 -18.63 -5.74
N GLY A 274 14.92 -18.45 -6.26
CA GLY A 274 14.31 -19.34 -7.24
C GLY A 274 15.07 -19.39 -8.58
N ASP A 275 15.49 -18.23 -9.10
CA ASP A 275 16.23 -18.12 -10.36
C ASP A 275 17.65 -18.70 -10.26
N VAL A 276 18.32 -18.50 -9.11
CA VAL A 276 19.62 -19.13 -8.84
C VAL A 276 19.48 -20.65 -8.76
N LEU A 277 18.45 -21.18 -8.10
CA LEU A 277 18.19 -22.63 -8.02
C LEU A 277 17.80 -23.22 -9.39
N ALA A 278 17.07 -22.47 -10.23
CA ALA A 278 16.69 -22.88 -11.57
C ALA A 278 17.88 -22.93 -12.55
N ALA A 279 18.92 -22.13 -12.33
CA ALA A 279 20.14 -22.11 -13.14
C ALA A 279 21.11 -23.26 -12.82
N VAL A 280 20.98 -23.92 -11.67
CA VAL A 280 21.80 -25.09 -11.32
C VAL A 280 21.40 -26.29 -12.17
N THR A 281 22.36 -26.85 -12.90
CA THR A 281 22.15 -28.02 -13.77
C THR A 281 21.97 -29.32 -13.00
N GLU A 282 22.51 -29.40 -11.78
CA GLU A 282 22.34 -30.53 -10.87
C GLU A 282 20.93 -30.52 -10.25
N ALA A 283 20.38 -31.70 -9.98
CA ALA A 283 19.05 -31.83 -9.39
C ALA A 283 19.12 -31.54 -7.89
N VAL A 284 18.34 -30.56 -7.43
CA VAL A 284 18.34 -30.08 -6.04
C VAL A 284 16.95 -30.25 -5.45
N ALA A 285 16.88 -30.89 -4.28
CA ALA A 285 15.69 -30.98 -3.47
C ALA A 285 15.99 -30.45 -2.06
N LEU A 286 15.12 -29.58 -1.56
CA LEU A 286 15.12 -29.11 -0.19
C LEU A 286 14.06 -29.89 0.60
N ILE A 287 14.45 -30.48 1.71
CA ILE A 287 13.52 -31.18 2.61
C ILE A 287 13.48 -30.52 3.97
N GLY A 288 12.30 -30.49 4.58
CA GLY A 288 12.12 -30.07 5.97
C GLY A 288 12.59 -31.14 6.96
N ASP A 289 12.57 -30.80 8.25
CA ASP A 289 12.92 -31.74 9.33
C ASP A 289 12.05 -33.00 9.36
N ASP A 290 10.85 -32.96 8.79
CA ASP A 290 9.95 -34.11 8.62
C ASP A 290 10.30 -35.00 7.41
N GLY A 291 11.31 -34.63 6.62
CA GLY A 291 11.70 -35.37 5.41
C GLY A 291 10.82 -35.10 4.19
N VAL A 292 9.93 -34.11 4.29
CA VAL A 292 9.01 -33.69 3.21
C VAL A 292 9.70 -32.64 2.33
N ILE A 293 9.56 -32.79 1.01
CA ILE A 293 10.09 -31.83 0.03
C ILE A 293 9.39 -30.47 0.20
N ARG A 294 10.18 -29.42 0.47
CA ARG A 294 9.72 -28.04 0.59
C ARG A 294 9.95 -27.23 -0.68
N ALA A 295 11.00 -27.57 -1.43
CA ALA A 295 11.29 -26.97 -2.73
C ALA A 295 12.14 -27.93 -3.56
N ALA A 296 12.03 -27.85 -4.88
CA ALA A 296 12.91 -28.55 -5.80
C ALA A 296 13.12 -27.73 -7.06
N ASN A 297 14.27 -27.87 -7.72
CA ASN A 297 14.56 -27.16 -8.96
C ASN A 297 14.10 -27.96 -10.20
N PRO A 298 14.01 -27.37 -11.41
CA PRO A 298 13.56 -28.09 -12.61
C PRO A 298 14.46 -29.26 -13.05
N ALA A 299 15.70 -29.35 -12.52
CA ALA A 299 16.55 -30.52 -12.75
C ALA A 299 16.07 -31.73 -11.93
N TRP A 300 15.43 -31.52 -10.77
CA TRP A 300 14.79 -32.58 -9.99
C TRP A 300 13.67 -33.29 -10.76
N ASP A 301 12.77 -32.53 -11.39
CA ASP A 301 11.68 -33.12 -12.19
C ASP A 301 12.22 -34.03 -13.30
N ARG A 302 13.29 -33.59 -13.97
CA ARG A 302 13.98 -34.37 -15.01
C ARG A 302 14.61 -35.64 -14.44
N LEU A 303 15.22 -35.57 -13.26
CA LEU A 303 15.79 -36.73 -12.57
C LEU A 303 14.71 -37.78 -12.27
N CYS A 304 13.54 -37.32 -11.81
CA CYS A 304 12.40 -38.17 -11.49
C CYS A 304 11.61 -38.64 -12.73
N GLY A 305 12.06 -38.31 -13.95
CA GLY A 305 11.38 -38.70 -15.20
C GLY A 305 10.05 -37.97 -15.42
N ARG A 306 9.86 -36.80 -14.80
CA ARG A 306 8.66 -35.97 -14.94
C ARG A 306 8.91 -34.81 -15.90
N SER A 307 7.84 -34.31 -16.52
CA SER A 307 7.91 -33.05 -17.25
C SER A 307 8.25 -31.91 -16.26
N PRO A 308 9.25 -31.06 -16.56
CA PRO A 308 9.60 -29.94 -15.69
C PRO A 308 8.39 -29.04 -15.48
N ALA A 309 8.19 -28.60 -14.24
CA ALA A 309 7.22 -27.57 -13.93
C ALA A 309 7.52 -26.29 -14.76
N ALA A 310 6.47 -25.55 -15.13
CA ALA A 310 6.64 -24.26 -15.79
C ALA A 310 7.40 -23.29 -14.86
N PRO A 311 8.16 -22.32 -15.41
CA PRO A 311 8.82 -21.31 -14.58
C PRO A 311 7.80 -20.61 -13.67
N GLY A 312 8.05 -20.64 -12.35
CA GLY A 312 7.17 -20.04 -11.35
C GLY A 312 6.05 -20.95 -10.81
N THR A 313 5.97 -22.21 -11.23
CA THR A 313 5.06 -23.20 -10.63
C THR A 313 5.83 -24.19 -9.75
N GLU A 314 5.25 -24.57 -8.61
CA GLU A 314 5.85 -25.58 -7.73
C GLU A 314 5.94 -26.94 -8.43
N THR A 315 7.04 -27.68 -8.19
CA THR A 315 7.20 -29.04 -8.71
C THR A 315 6.11 -29.95 -8.14
N PRO A 316 5.59 -30.93 -8.89
CA PRO A 316 4.53 -31.82 -8.42
C PRO A 316 4.92 -32.67 -7.19
N ASP A 317 6.21 -32.73 -6.86
CA ASP A 317 6.72 -33.46 -5.71
C ASP A 317 6.84 -32.62 -4.42
N VAL A 318 6.59 -31.30 -4.46
CA VAL A 318 6.51 -30.48 -3.23
C VAL A 318 5.38 -31.00 -2.34
N GLY A 319 5.66 -31.13 -1.04
CA GLY A 319 4.72 -31.68 -0.06
C GLY A 319 4.75 -33.22 0.05
N ARG A 320 5.54 -33.92 -0.78
CA ARG A 320 5.69 -35.37 -0.71
C ARG A 320 6.96 -35.78 0.09
N PRO A 321 6.97 -36.96 0.73
CA PRO A 321 8.17 -37.50 1.37
C PRO A 321 9.27 -37.78 0.34
N TYR A 322 10.48 -37.25 0.57
CA TYR A 322 11.59 -37.34 -0.40
C TYR A 322 11.97 -38.78 -0.75
N LEU A 323 12.05 -39.67 0.25
CA LEU A 323 12.43 -41.06 0.04
C LEU A 323 11.38 -41.85 -0.77
N GLU A 324 10.11 -41.50 -0.66
CA GLU A 324 9.04 -42.12 -1.46
C GLU A 324 9.17 -41.71 -2.93
N VAL A 325 9.36 -40.41 -3.18
CA VAL A 325 9.58 -39.89 -4.53
C VAL A 325 10.82 -40.52 -5.17
N LEU A 326 11.93 -40.63 -4.45
CA LEU A 326 13.14 -41.23 -4.97
C LEU A 326 13.00 -42.76 -5.18
N ALA A 327 12.20 -43.44 -4.35
CA ALA A 327 11.92 -44.87 -4.52
C ALA A 327 11.19 -45.17 -5.83
N GLU A 328 10.34 -44.26 -6.31
CA GLU A 328 9.70 -44.39 -7.63
C GLU A 328 10.71 -44.39 -8.78
N ALA A 329 11.86 -43.72 -8.59
CA ALA A 329 12.94 -43.60 -9.55
C ALA A 329 14.12 -44.55 -9.26
N SER A 330 13.98 -45.49 -8.33
CA SER A 330 15.04 -46.39 -7.87
C SER A 330 14.60 -47.85 -7.91
N ASP A 331 15.52 -48.75 -8.30
CA ASP A 331 15.34 -50.21 -8.13
C ASP A 331 16.05 -50.75 -6.89
N GLY A 332 16.74 -49.88 -6.14
CA GLY A 332 17.64 -50.25 -5.05
C GLY A 332 17.07 -49.97 -3.68
N ASP A 333 17.63 -50.65 -2.68
CA ASP A 333 17.39 -50.38 -1.27
C ASP A 333 17.93 -48.98 -0.89
N LEU A 334 17.02 -48.08 -0.50
CA LEU A 334 17.35 -46.71 -0.07
C LEU A 334 17.66 -46.61 1.43
N SER A 335 17.71 -47.74 2.16
CA SER A 335 17.96 -47.74 3.62
C SER A 335 19.26 -47.06 4.02
N LEU A 336 20.32 -47.19 3.21
CA LEU A 336 21.60 -46.51 3.45
C LEU A 336 21.48 -44.99 3.29
N LEU A 337 20.71 -44.53 2.30
CA LEU A 337 20.42 -43.11 2.09
C LEU A 337 19.58 -42.55 3.23
N ALA A 338 18.53 -43.26 3.63
CA ALA A 338 17.69 -42.89 4.78
C ALA A 338 18.52 -42.74 6.06
N ALA A 339 19.43 -43.69 6.33
CA ALA A 339 20.32 -43.63 7.49
C ALA A 339 21.32 -42.46 7.42
N ALA A 340 21.79 -42.08 6.23
CA ALA A 340 22.68 -40.93 6.06
C ALA A 340 21.94 -39.60 6.22
N ILE A 341 20.72 -39.49 5.69
CA ILE A 341 19.82 -38.34 5.91
C ILE A 341 19.63 -38.14 7.41
N GLU A 342 19.31 -39.21 8.14
CA GLU A 342 19.10 -39.13 9.58
C GLU A 342 20.35 -38.72 10.35
N ARG A 343 21.51 -39.23 9.94
CA ARG A 343 22.78 -38.89 10.60
C ARG A 343 23.16 -37.43 10.41
N VAL A 344 22.87 -36.84 9.25
CA VAL A 344 23.09 -35.41 9.01
C VAL A 344 22.03 -34.58 9.74
N ARG A 345 20.76 -35.00 9.69
CA ARG A 345 19.63 -34.33 10.37
C ARG A 345 19.84 -34.23 11.88
N SER A 346 20.27 -35.30 12.52
CA SER A 346 20.55 -35.36 13.96
C SER A 346 21.84 -34.65 14.38
N GLY A 347 22.59 -34.07 13.43
CA GLY A 347 23.88 -33.41 13.70
C GLY A 347 25.05 -34.38 13.94
N GLY A 348 24.86 -35.69 13.73
CA GLY A 348 25.91 -36.70 13.88
C GLY A 348 27.05 -36.58 12.85
N THR A 349 26.80 -35.94 11.71
CA THR A 349 27.81 -35.62 10.68
C THR A 349 27.47 -34.30 9.98
N ALA A 350 28.48 -33.46 9.71
CA ALA A 350 28.28 -32.15 9.07
C ALA A 350 27.76 -32.23 7.61
N ARG A 351 28.04 -33.32 6.91
CA ARG A 351 27.55 -33.62 5.55
C ARG A 351 27.75 -35.10 5.23
N ALA A 352 26.97 -35.62 4.28
CA ALA A 352 27.14 -36.98 3.76
C ALA A 352 27.08 -36.98 2.22
N GLU A 353 27.77 -37.93 1.59
CA GLU A 353 27.75 -38.11 0.14
C GLU A 353 27.79 -39.60 -0.17
N MET A 354 26.93 -40.06 -1.07
CA MET A 354 26.88 -41.47 -1.48
C MET A 354 26.30 -41.66 -2.86
N ASP A 355 26.72 -42.73 -3.53
CA ASP A 355 26.20 -43.09 -4.85
C ASP A 355 24.99 -44.03 -4.73
N VAL A 356 23.88 -43.64 -5.34
CA VAL A 356 22.62 -44.37 -5.41
C VAL A 356 22.38 -44.78 -6.87
N ALA A 357 21.93 -46.02 -7.07
CA ALA A 357 21.54 -46.50 -8.39
C ALA A 357 20.08 -46.11 -8.67
N LEU A 358 19.85 -45.36 -9.74
CA LEU A 358 18.52 -44.94 -10.17
C LEU A 358 18.14 -45.61 -11.48
N ARG A 359 16.85 -45.70 -11.75
CA ARG A 359 16.29 -46.17 -13.01
C ARG A 359 15.21 -45.20 -13.49
N THR A 360 15.43 -44.67 -14.68
CA THR A 360 14.46 -43.83 -15.38
C THR A 360 14.25 -44.44 -16.76
N ASP A 361 13.00 -44.64 -17.18
CA ASP A 361 12.62 -45.21 -18.49
C ASP A 361 13.36 -46.53 -18.85
N GLY A 362 13.57 -47.40 -17.86
CA GLY A 362 14.24 -48.69 -18.04
C GLY A 362 15.77 -48.64 -18.12
N THR A 363 16.38 -47.45 -18.14
CA THR A 363 17.84 -47.29 -18.14
C THR A 363 18.36 -47.07 -16.72
N ARG A 364 19.35 -47.88 -16.32
CA ARG A 364 20.02 -47.74 -15.02
C ARG A 364 21.19 -46.77 -15.11
N TRP A 365 21.25 -45.83 -14.16
CA TRP A 365 22.32 -44.84 -14.07
C TRP A 365 22.70 -44.61 -12.59
N TRP A 366 23.83 -43.96 -12.36
CA TRP A 366 24.37 -43.73 -11.01
C TRP A 366 24.28 -42.25 -10.65
N CYS A 367 23.69 -41.96 -9.51
CA CYS A 367 23.55 -40.62 -8.98
C CYS A 367 24.30 -40.50 -7.66
N SER A 368 25.19 -39.52 -7.54
CA SER A 368 25.79 -39.14 -6.27
C SER A 368 24.89 -38.15 -5.55
N VAL A 369 24.44 -38.52 -4.35
CA VAL A 369 23.57 -37.70 -3.50
C VAL A 369 24.41 -37.09 -2.39
N ARG A 370 24.53 -35.76 -2.39
CA ARG A 370 25.17 -34.98 -1.33
C ARG A 370 24.10 -34.36 -0.43
N ILE A 371 24.23 -34.57 0.87
CA ILE A 371 23.29 -34.11 1.90
C ILE A 371 24.00 -33.07 2.77
N THR A 372 23.43 -31.87 2.84
CA THR A 372 23.98 -30.74 3.62
C THR A 372 22.89 -30.14 4.50
N PRO A 373 23.13 -29.90 5.80
CA PRO A 373 22.16 -29.23 6.66
C PRO A 373 22.10 -27.74 6.35
N MET A 374 20.91 -27.15 6.49
CA MET A 374 20.73 -25.70 6.39
C MET A 374 21.16 -24.98 7.66
N GLU A 375 21.85 -23.84 7.50
CA GLU A 375 22.18 -22.95 8.60
C GLU A 375 21.05 -21.92 8.79
N GLY A 376 20.32 -22.03 9.92
CA GLY A 376 19.23 -21.13 10.28
C GLY A 376 17.82 -21.66 9.93
N PRO A 377 16.76 -21.06 10.51
CA PRO A 377 15.38 -21.47 10.25
C PRO A 377 14.87 -21.01 8.85
N PRO A 378 14.01 -21.80 8.18
CA PRO A 378 13.51 -23.11 8.63
C PRO A 378 14.59 -24.19 8.56
N HIS A 379 14.64 -25.03 9.59
CA HIS A 379 15.55 -26.16 9.67
C HIS A 379 15.19 -27.21 8.61
N GLY A 380 16.22 -27.79 7.98
CA GLY A 380 16.06 -28.72 6.87
C GLY A 380 17.38 -29.16 6.25
N LEU A 381 17.30 -29.98 5.21
CA LEU A 381 18.46 -30.50 4.48
C LEU A 381 18.35 -30.16 2.99
N VAL A 382 19.47 -29.77 2.40
CA VAL A 382 19.64 -29.63 0.96
C VAL A 382 20.27 -30.90 0.40
N LEU A 383 19.60 -31.51 -0.59
CA LEU A 383 20.05 -32.71 -1.27
C LEU A 383 20.37 -32.38 -2.73
N VAL A 384 21.63 -32.57 -3.10
CA VAL A 384 22.13 -32.34 -4.47
C VAL A 384 22.43 -33.68 -5.12
N HIS A 385 21.90 -33.86 -6.32
CA HIS A 385 21.95 -35.09 -7.09
C HIS A 385 22.76 -34.85 -8.36
N ARG A 386 23.88 -35.56 -8.48
CA ARG A 386 24.78 -35.45 -9.62
C ARG A 386 24.90 -36.79 -10.34
N ASP A 387 24.69 -36.78 -11.65
CA ASP A 387 24.99 -37.96 -12.47
C ASP A 387 26.49 -38.25 -12.45
N VAL A 388 26.84 -39.46 -12.02
CA VAL A 388 28.21 -39.98 -11.94
C VAL A 388 28.38 -41.26 -12.75
N THR A 389 27.48 -41.54 -13.70
CA THR A 389 27.47 -42.74 -14.52
C THR A 389 28.76 -42.89 -15.32
N ASP A 390 29.24 -41.83 -15.95
CA ASP A 390 30.49 -41.84 -16.71
C ASP A 390 31.71 -42.11 -15.82
N ARG A 391 31.75 -41.47 -14.64
CA ARG A 391 32.79 -41.70 -13.62
C ARG A 391 32.81 -43.18 -13.19
N ARG A 392 31.65 -43.74 -12.85
CA ARG A 392 31.51 -45.16 -12.45
C ARG A 392 31.87 -46.13 -13.56
N ASN A 393 31.51 -45.82 -14.81
CA ASN A 393 31.87 -46.64 -15.95
C ASN A 393 33.37 -46.62 -16.22
N ALA A 394 34.04 -45.47 -16.04
CA ALA A 394 35.49 -45.36 -16.15
C ALA A 394 36.21 -46.15 -15.04
N GLU A 395 35.76 -46.05 -13.79
CA GLU A 395 36.29 -46.84 -12.65
C GLU A 395 36.18 -48.33 -12.93
N ARG A 396 35.01 -48.83 -13.33
CA ARG A 396 34.80 -50.25 -13.67
C ARG A 396 35.66 -50.72 -14.84
N ARG A 397 35.96 -49.85 -15.81
CA ARG A 397 36.85 -50.18 -16.94
C ARG A 397 38.31 -50.23 -16.49
N ALA A 398 38.71 -49.39 -15.53
CA ALA A 398 40.05 -49.41 -14.94
C ALA A 398 40.26 -50.67 -14.07
N GLU A 399 39.28 -51.02 -13.24
CA GLU A 399 39.31 -52.23 -12.40
C GLU A 399 39.34 -53.54 -13.21
N ARG A 400 38.76 -53.56 -14.42
CA ARG A 400 38.81 -54.72 -15.33
C ARG A 400 40.12 -54.83 -16.13
N ARG A 401 40.96 -53.79 -16.10
CA ARG A 401 42.26 -53.74 -16.81
C ARG A 401 43.46 -53.93 -15.87
N ALA A 402 43.25 -53.80 -14.56
CA ALA A 402 44.17 -54.23 -13.51
C ALA A 402 43.97 -55.73 -13.24
#